data_AF-A0A517Z9Q6-F1
#
_entry.id   AF-A0A517Z9Q6-F1
#
_cell.length_a   1.000
_cell.length_b   1.000
_cell.length_c   1.000
_cell.angle_alpha   90.00
_cell.angle_beta   90.00
_cell.angle_gamma   90.00
#
_symmetry.space_group_name_H-M   'P 1'
#
loop_
_entity.id
_entity.type
_entity.pdbx_description
1 polymer ?
#
loop_
_entity_poly.entity_id
_entity_poly.type
_entity_poly.pdbx_seq_one_letter_code
_entity_poly.pdbx_strand_id
1 'polypeptide(L)'
;MSSNYLQTKARRASQFAHYIRLMDDRAHEIAANSCMLIISDSRGDDSSAEPALEGEASVEQLSALSIGDLPGAPSPPEDGEAGEVWRPESSVPQRFVQFSFEEDWFCLDMPNSTLNRAEGERIMRDRTGFFWLEDRPKFTLAGEDVEGWDPFRKVYVYGDEEAAGDDTAHIFFAVWNFPVDSTLYVTAASFDGKHEWEDDHPIR
;
A
#
# COMPACT_ATOMS: atom_id res chain seq x y z
N MET A 1 13.62 20.24 18.03
CA MET A 1 13.52 20.15 16.55
C MET A 1 13.74 21.54 15.96
N SER A 2 14.54 21.67 14.90
CA SER A 2 14.82 22.97 14.26
C SER A 2 13.61 23.50 13.49
N SER A 3 13.40 24.82 13.43
CA SER A 3 12.35 25.46 12.61
C SER A 3 12.42 25.02 11.14
N ASN A 4 13.61 24.69 10.64
CA ASN A 4 13.82 24.22 9.28
C ASN A 4 13.23 22.80 9.05
N TYR A 5 13.32 21.92 10.06
CA TYR A 5 12.77 20.56 9.97
C TYR A 5 11.25 20.59 9.80
N LEU A 6 10.54 21.38 10.62
CA LEU A 6 9.07 21.47 10.56
C LEU A 6 8.59 22.08 9.24
N GLN A 7 9.28 23.12 8.76
CA GLN A 7 8.97 23.74 7.46
C GLN A 7 9.20 22.77 6.30
N THR A 8 10.31 22.03 6.33
CA THR A 8 10.61 21.04 5.29
C THR A 8 9.59 19.90 5.33
N LYS A 9 9.25 19.37 6.51
CA LYS A 9 8.21 18.34 6.65
C LYS A 9 6.86 18.81 6.10
N ALA A 10 6.42 20.02 6.43
CA ALA A 10 5.17 20.58 5.91
C ALA A 10 5.21 20.71 4.38
N ARG A 11 6.34 21.16 3.81
CA ARG A 11 6.52 21.19 2.35
C ARG A 11 6.41 19.79 1.74
N ARG A 12 7.03 18.78 2.35
CA ARG A 12 6.93 17.38 1.89
C ARG A 12 5.48 16.88 1.92
N ALA A 13 4.74 17.17 2.98
CA ALA A 13 3.32 16.83 3.07
C ALA A 13 2.51 17.45 1.92
N SER A 14 2.74 18.74 1.61
CA SER A 14 2.10 19.39 0.46
C SER A 14 2.49 18.78 -0.89
N GLN A 15 3.72 18.28 -1.03
CA GLN A 15 4.16 17.57 -2.24
C GLN A 15 3.46 16.22 -2.39
N PHE A 16 3.30 15.46 -1.31
CA PHE A 16 2.52 14.21 -1.34
C PHE A 16 1.06 14.49 -1.70
N ALA A 17 0.45 15.48 -1.06
CA ALA A 17 -0.92 15.90 -1.37
C ALA A 17 -1.09 16.31 -2.84
N HIS A 18 -0.08 16.94 -3.45
CA HIS A 18 -0.10 17.28 -4.86
C HIS A 18 -0.22 16.04 -5.76
N TYR A 19 0.61 15.02 -5.54
CA TYR A 19 0.53 13.78 -6.33
C TYR A 19 -0.75 13.01 -6.10
N ILE A 20 -1.25 12.95 -4.86
CA ILE A 20 -2.54 12.33 -4.55
C ILE A 20 -3.68 13.03 -5.29
N ARG A 21 -3.66 14.37 -5.35
CA ARG A 21 -4.67 15.14 -6.11
C ARG A 21 -4.60 14.90 -7.61
N LEU A 22 -3.43 14.69 -8.19
CA LEU A 22 -3.34 14.35 -9.62
C LEU A 22 -4.06 13.03 -9.93
N MET A 23 -4.16 12.12 -8.96
CA MET A 23 -4.86 10.86 -9.13
C MET A 23 -6.37 10.99 -9.07
N ASP A 24 -6.91 11.97 -8.35
CA ASP A 24 -8.35 12.30 -8.37
C ASP A 24 -8.80 12.61 -9.81
N ASP A 25 -8.13 13.57 -10.46
CA ASP A 25 -8.42 13.93 -11.85
C ASP A 25 -8.28 12.71 -12.80
N ARG A 26 -7.27 11.86 -12.59
CA ARG A 26 -7.01 10.69 -13.46
C ARG A 26 -7.99 9.55 -13.27
N ALA A 27 -8.34 9.24 -12.02
CA ALA A 27 -9.31 8.20 -11.68
C ALA A 27 -10.66 8.50 -12.36
N HIS A 28 -11.10 9.76 -12.29
CA HIS A 28 -12.38 10.20 -12.83
C HIS A 28 -12.37 10.47 -14.34
N GLU A 29 -11.33 11.12 -14.88
CA GLU A 29 -11.36 11.58 -16.28
C GLU A 29 -10.72 10.61 -17.27
N ILE A 30 -9.77 9.77 -16.82
CA ILE A 30 -8.91 9.00 -17.73
C ILE A 30 -9.13 7.50 -17.59
N ALA A 31 -8.95 6.94 -16.39
CA ALA A 31 -8.99 5.50 -16.20
C ALA A 31 -10.42 4.96 -16.21
N ALA A 32 -11.38 5.74 -15.70
CA ALA A 32 -12.77 5.32 -15.45
C ALA A 32 -12.86 3.96 -14.73
N ASN A 33 -11.82 3.62 -13.98
CA ASN A 33 -11.53 2.36 -13.30
C ASN A 33 -10.51 2.66 -12.18
N SER A 34 -10.34 1.73 -11.25
CA SER A 34 -9.42 1.90 -10.15
C SER A 34 -7.98 2.14 -10.63
N CYS A 35 -7.26 3.01 -9.92
CA CYS A 35 -5.84 3.26 -10.14
C CYS A 35 -5.06 3.31 -8.83
N MET A 36 -3.73 3.28 -8.92
CA MET A 36 -2.84 3.27 -7.77
C MET A 36 -1.75 4.34 -7.84
N LEU A 37 -1.26 4.72 -6.66
CA LEU A 37 -0.11 5.59 -6.47
C LEU A 37 0.80 4.98 -5.40
N ILE A 38 2.08 4.80 -5.70
CA ILE A 38 3.08 4.28 -4.77
C ILE A 38 4.13 5.37 -4.55
N ILE A 39 4.46 5.61 -3.28
CA ILE A 39 5.55 6.50 -2.87
C ILE A 39 6.59 5.65 -2.12
N SER A 40 7.84 5.65 -2.56
CA SER A 40 8.91 4.77 -2.06
C SER A 40 10.24 5.49 -1.82
N ASP A 41 11.16 4.84 -1.13
CA ASP A 41 12.55 5.28 -0.94
C ASP A 41 13.54 4.80 -2.01
N SER A 42 13.10 3.89 -2.86
CA SER A 42 13.86 3.25 -3.92
C SER A 42 13.24 3.57 -5.27
N ARG A 43 14.08 3.82 -6.28
CA ARG A 43 13.64 3.64 -7.67
C ARG A 43 13.33 2.17 -7.85
N GLY A 44 12.23 1.81 -8.51
CA GLY A 44 11.96 0.45 -8.90
C GLY A 44 13.20 -0.15 -9.56
N ASP A 45 13.86 -1.09 -8.89
CA ASP A 45 14.94 -1.84 -9.53
C ASP A 45 14.29 -2.73 -10.61
N ASP A 46 14.89 -2.75 -11.81
CA ASP A 46 14.63 -3.60 -12.99
C ASP A 46 14.79 -5.12 -12.70
N SER A 47 14.28 -5.60 -11.57
CA SER A 47 14.28 -6.99 -11.16
C SER A 47 12.84 -7.46 -10.99
N SER A 48 12.14 -7.60 -12.12
CA SER A 48 11.09 -8.60 -12.37
C SER A 48 10.25 -9.05 -11.17
N ALA A 49 9.79 -8.08 -10.39
CA ALA A 49 8.67 -8.23 -9.50
C ALA A 49 7.59 -7.39 -10.17
N GLU A 50 6.93 -8.02 -11.13
CA GLU A 50 5.56 -7.62 -11.46
C GLU A 50 4.87 -7.40 -10.10
N PRO A 51 4.22 -6.24 -9.84
CA PRO A 51 3.31 -6.19 -8.73
C PRO A 51 2.38 -7.39 -8.96
N ALA A 52 2.27 -8.28 -7.98
CA ALA A 52 1.33 -9.39 -8.05
C ALA A 52 -0.09 -8.82 -8.00
N LEU A 53 -0.50 -8.19 -9.10
CA LEU A 53 -1.87 -7.96 -9.49
C LEU A 53 -2.26 -9.21 -10.27
N GLU A 54 -2.23 -10.37 -9.61
CA GLU A 54 -3.03 -11.52 -10.03
C GLU A 54 -4.50 -11.23 -9.64
N GLY A 55 -5.03 -10.19 -10.28
CA GLY A 55 -6.42 -9.76 -10.22
C GLY A 55 -7.06 -9.83 -11.60
N GLU A 56 -6.57 -10.68 -12.50
CA GLU A 56 -7.33 -11.07 -13.69
C GLU A 56 -7.96 -12.42 -13.42
N ALA A 57 -9.25 -12.39 -13.06
CA ALA A 57 -10.13 -13.52 -13.19
C ALA A 57 -10.18 -13.97 -14.67
N SER A 58 -9.22 -14.79 -15.07
CA SER A 58 -9.27 -15.51 -16.33
C SER A 58 -10.25 -16.67 -16.18
N VAL A 59 -11.43 -16.49 -16.77
CA VAL A 59 -12.57 -17.42 -16.86
C VAL A 59 -12.24 -18.73 -17.63
N GLU A 60 -10.96 -19.06 -17.85
CA GLU A 60 -10.51 -20.25 -18.61
C GLU A 60 -9.78 -21.32 -17.80
N GLN A 61 -9.71 -21.26 -16.46
CA GLN A 61 -9.09 -22.33 -15.65
C GLN A 61 -10.08 -23.32 -14.99
N LEU A 62 -11.35 -23.32 -15.39
CA LEU A 62 -12.34 -24.33 -14.96
C LEU A 62 -12.28 -25.64 -15.77
N SER A 63 -11.13 -26.02 -16.33
CA SER A 63 -11.05 -27.21 -17.21
C SER A 63 -9.72 -27.97 -17.11
N ALA A 64 -9.20 -28.25 -15.91
CA ALA A 64 -8.09 -29.20 -15.80
C ALA A 64 -7.87 -29.82 -14.41
N LEU A 65 -8.86 -30.46 -13.79
CA LEU A 65 -8.56 -31.45 -12.75
C LEU A 65 -9.47 -32.67 -12.89
N SER A 66 -9.01 -33.63 -13.71
CA SER A 66 -9.50 -35.00 -13.71
C SER A 66 -8.32 -35.96 -13.50
N ILE A 67 -8.50 -36.84 -12.52
CA ILE A 67 -7.88 -38.15 -12.29
C ILE A 67 -6.46 -38.20 -11.70
N GLY A 68 -6.34 -38.87 -10.55
CA GLY A 68 -5.11 -39.59 -10.19
C GLY A 68 -4.88 -39.83 -8.70
N ASP A 69 -5.29 -40.99 -8.21
CA ASP A 69 -5.17 -41.51 -6.84
C ASP A 69 -3.77 -42.07 -6.51
N LEU A 70 -3.52 -42.29 -5.20
CA LEU A 70 -2.53 -43.14 -4.50
C LEU A 70 -1.30 -42.52 -3.76
N PRO A 71 -0.85 -43.15 -2.65
CA PRO A 71 -0.75 -42.49 -1.34
C PRO A 71 0.63 -42.59 -0.67
N GLY A 72 0.80 -41.82 0.42
CA GLY A 72 1.67 -42.18 1.54
C GLY A 72 2.97 -41.39 1.68
N ALA A 73 2.95 -40.36 2.53
CA ALA A 73 4.09 -39.92 3.35
C ALA A 73 3.59 -38.95 4.44
N PRO A 74 4.28 -38.83 5.59
CA PRO A 74 3.65 -38.64 6.90
C PRO A 74 3.37 -37.17 7.27
N SER A 75 2.30 -36.97 8.04
CA SER A 75 1.98 -35.71 8.71
C SER A 75 3.00 -35.34 9.80
N PRO A 76 3.36 -34.06 9.92
CA PRO A 76 3.83 -33.48 11.17
C PRO A 76 2.89 -32.33 11.63
N PRO A 77 3.03 -31.90 12.89
CA PRO A 77 2.06 -32.05 13.96
C PRO A 77 0.94 -31.00 13.98
N GLU A 78 -0.24 -31.41 14.45
CA GLU A 78 -1.22 -30.51 15.05
C GLU A 78 -0.71 -30.10 16.44
N ASP A 79 -0.41 -28.82 16.62
CA ASP A 79 -0.55 -28.09 17.89
C ASP A 79 -0.25 -26.59 17.68
N GLY A 80 -1.28 -25.76 17.89
CA GLY A 80 -1.14 -24.47 18.57
C GLY A 80 -0.81 -23.22 17.73
N GLU A 81 -1.86 -22.42 17.51
CA GLU A 81 -1.85 -21.00 17.12
C GLU A 81 -1.39 -20.69 15.69
N ALA A 82 -2.36 -20.43 14.81
CA ALA A 82 -2.18 -19.52 13.68
C ALA A 82 -1.94 -18.10 14.21
N GLY A 83 -0.82 -17.89 14.90
CA GLY A 83 -0.33 -16.57 15.25
C GLY A 83 0.22 -15.95 13.98
N GLU A 84 -0.35 -14.81 13.58
CA GLU A 84 0.17 -14.00 12.47
C GLU A 84 1.69 -13.94 12.52
N VAL A 85 2.33 -14.44 11.47
CA VAL A 85 3.79 -14.42 11.34
C VAL A 85 4.19 -13.02 10.88
N TRP A 86 4.12 -12.04 11.78
CA TRP A 86 4.71 -10.73 11.54
C TRP A 86 6.22 -10.90 11.39
N ARG A 87 6.76 -10.35 10.29
CA ARG A 87 8.20 -10.39 10.06
C ARG A 87 8.94 -9.60 11.15
N PRO A 88 10.10 -10.09 11.63
CA PRO A 88 10.89 -9.38 12.63
C PRO A 88 11.31 -8.00 12.12
N GLU A 89 11.45 -7.02 13.04
CA GLU A 89 11.68 -5.59 12.79
C GLU A 89 12.82 -5.26 11.80
N SER A 90 13.78 -6.16 11.63
CA SER A 90 14.97 -6.01 10.79
C SER A 90 14.81 -6.52 9.34
N SER A 91 13.62 -6.94 8.93
CA SER A 91 13.40 -7.68 7.67
C SER A 91 12.32 -7.12 6.74
N VAL A 92 11.93 -5.85 6.92
CA VAL A 92 11.15 -5.11 5.92
C VAL A 92 12.10 -4.66 4.81
N PRO A 93 12.07 -5.28 3.61
CA PRO A 93 13.06 -5.05 2.57
C PRO A 93 12.82 -3.73 1.80
N GLN A 94 11.59 -3.21 1.82
CA GLN A 94 11.20 -2.03 1.06
C GLN A 94 10.17 -1.20 1.85
N ARG A 95 10.36 0.11 1.90
CA ARG A 95 9.45 1.05 2.58
C ARG A 95 8.72 1.88 1.54
N PHE A 96 7.42 1.62 1.39
CA PHE A 96 6.57 2.40 0.52
C PHE A 96 5.18 2.59 1.12
N VAL A 97 4.52 3.66 0.70
CA VAL A 97 3.11 3.94 0.98
C VAL A 97 2.35 3.83 -0.33
N GLN A 98 1.29 3.02 -0.35
CA GLN A 98 0.41 2.86 -1.50
C GLN A 98 -0.91 3.57 -1.26
N PHE A 99 -1.50 4.09 -2.33
CA PHE A 99 -2.87 4.55 -2.38
C PHE A 99 -3.62 3.82 -3.48
N SER A 100 -4.87 3.46 -3.17
CA SER A 100 -5.83 2.89 -4.11
C SER A 100 -6.99 3.88 -4.27
N PHE A 101 -7.35 4.19 -5.51
CA PHE A 101 -8.37 5.18 -5.85
C PHE A 101 -9.59 4.49 -6.45
N GLU A 102 -10.76 4.75 -5.86
CA GLU A 102 -12.07 4.25 -6.25
C GLU A 102 -12.95 5.42 -6.75
N GLU A 103 -14.16 5.12 -7.23
CA GLU A 103 -15.04 6.15 -7.83
C GLU A 103 -15.39 7.31 -6.88
N ASP A 104 -15.68 7.03 -5.61
CA ASP A 104 -16.15 8.06 -4.66
C ASP A 104 -15.17 8.33 -3.49
N TRP A 105 -14.09 7.58 -3.42
CA TRP A 105 -13.17 7.59 -2.28
C TRP A 105 -11.80 7.03 -2.66
N PHE A 106 -10.83 7.19 -1.77
CA PHE A 106 -9.53 6.55 -1.92
C PHE A 106 -9.01 6.10 -0.56
N CYS A 107 -8.09 5.15 -0.54
CA CYS A 107 -7.45 4.74 0.71
C CYS A 107 -5.94 4.79 0.61
N LEU A 108 -5.32 5.04 1.75
CA LEU A 108 -3.93 4.67 2.00
C LEU A 108 -3.95 3.21 2.43
N ASP A 109 -3.20 2.39 1.71
CA ASP A 109 -3.14 0.95 1.87
C ASP A 109 -1.70 0.51 2.11
N MET A 110 -1.46 -0.24 3.19
CA MET A 110 -0.11 -0.62 3.61
C MET A 110 0.02 -2.13 3.70
N PRO A 111 0.82 -2.73 2.80
CA PRO A 111 1.10 -4.15 2.86
C PRO A 111 1.88 -4.55 4.12
N ASN A 112 1.69 -5.79 4.57
CA ASN A 112 2.45 -6.35 5.70
C ASN A 112 3.97 -6.40 5.46
N SER A 113 4.37 -6.28 4.19
CA SER A 113 5.75 -6.23 3.75
C SER A 113 6.40 -4.86 3.98
N THR A 114 5.62 -3.81 4.22
CA THR A 114 6.07 -2.41 4.36
C THR A 114 6.03 -1.88 5.79
N LEU A 115 5.23 -2.51 6.64
CA LEU A 115 4.89 -2.05 7.98
C LEU A 115 4.85 -3.24 8.94
N ASN A 116 5.46 -3.11 10.11
CA ASN A 116 5.27 -4.09 11.19
C ASN A 116 4.14 -3.67 12.14
N ARG A 117 3.60 -4.63 12.92
CA ARG A 117 2.47 -4.37 13.83
C ARG A 117 2.72 -3.22 14.80
N ALA A 118 3.92 -3.13 15.37
CA ALA A 118 4.29 -2.07 16.32
C ALA A 118 4.29 -0.66 15.69
N GLU A 119 4.73 -0.56 14.44
CA GLU A 119 4.67 0.68 13.66
C GLU A 119 3.21 1.07 13.36
N GLY A 120 2.36 0.11 12.96
CA GLY A 120 0.93 0.34 12.74
C GLY A 120 0.19 0.79 14.00
N GLU A 121 0.45 0.14 15.13
CA GLU A 121 -0.08 0.55 16.43
C GLU A 121 0.38 1.95 16.84
N ARG A 122 1.63 2.31 16.50
CA ARG A 122 2.14 3.67 16.71
C ARG A 122 1.39 4.67 15.85
N ILE A 123 1.17 4.38 14.56
CA ILE A 123 0.39 5.25 13.67
C ILE A 123 -1.02 5.45 14.21
N MET A 124 -1.71 4.38 14.61
CA MET A 124 -3.07 4.46 15.18
C MET A 124 -3.14 5.27 16.49
N ARG A 125 -2.07 5.28 17.29
CA ARG A 125 -1.97 6.10 18.50
C ARG A 125 -1.79 7.57 18.17
N ASP A 126 -0.98 7.87 17.16
CA ASP A 126 -0.58 9.23 16.81
C ASP A 126 -1.58 9.91 15.86
N ARG A 127 -2.34 9.12 15.09
CA ARG A 127 -3.22 9.58 14.00
C ARG A 127 -4.55 8.81 14.02
N THR A 128 -5.65 9.54 13.88
CA THR A 128 -6.99 8.96 13.85
C THR A 128 -7.36 8.42 12.47
N GLY A 129 -8.21 7.40 12.46
CA GLY A 129 -8.85 6.88 11.24
C GLY A 129 -8.15 5.67 10.62
N PHE A 130 -6.94 5.33 11.07
CA PHE A 130 -6.27 4.08 10.72
C PHE A 130 -6.89 2.89 11.44
N PHE A 131 -6.88 1.72 10.78
CA PHE A 131 -7.38 0.48 11.33
C PHE A 131 -6.72 -0.73 10.67
N TRP A 132 -6.73 -1.87 11.38
CA TRP A 132 -6.44 -3.16 10.79
C TRP A 132 -7.65 -3.68 10.01
N LEU A 133 -7.45 -4.16 8.80
CA LEU A 133 -8.52 -4.63 7.92
C LEU A 133 -9.24 -5.85 8.50
N GLU A 134 -8.53 -6.70 9.27
CA GLU A 134 -9.11 -7.81 10.05
C GLU A 134 -10.25 -7.35 10.97
N ASP A 135 -10.13 -6.16 11.56
CA ASP A 135 -11.14 -5.60 12.45
C ASP A 135 -12.32 -4.98 11.70
N ARG A 136 -12.16 -4.68 10.41
CA ARG A 136 -13.14 -3.95 9.59
C ARG A 136 -13.23 -4.48 8.15
N PRO A 137 -13.62 -5.75 7.95
CA PRO A 137 -13.66 -6.39 6.62
C PRO A 137 -14.63 -5.73 5.62
N LYS A 138 -15.54 -4.87 6.08
CA LYS A 138 -16.43 -4.09 5.20
C LYS A 138 -15.70 -3.07 4.31
N PHE A 139 -14.42 -2.80 4.57
CA PHE A 139 -13.59 -1.89 3.79
C PHE A 139 -12.63 -2.63 2.85
N THR A 140 -12.80 -3.94 2.68
CA THR A 140 -12.13 -4.74 1.65
C THR A 140 -12.54 -4.25 0.26
N LEU A 141 -11.56 -4.04 -0.62
CA LEU A 141 -11.77 -3.66 -2.01
C LEU A 141 -12.32 -4.85 -2.82
N ALA A 142 -13.11 -4.57 -3.85
CA ALA A 142 -13.71 -5.63 -4.66
C ALA A 142 -12.64 -6.40 -5.44
N GLY A 143 -12.54 -7.72 -5.21
CA GLY A 143 -11.53 -8.58 -5.85
C GLY A 143 -10.20 -8.67 -5.08
N GLU A 144 -10.10 -8.04 -3.91
CA GLU A 144 -8.93 -8.13 -3.04
C GLU A 144 -8.90 -9.48 -2.30
N ASP A 145 -7.77 -10.21 -2.40
CA ASP A 145 -7.51 -11.38 -1.56
C ASP A 145 -7.01 -10.90 -0.18
N VAL A 146 -7.95 -10.78 0.74
CA VAL A 146 -7.78 -10.14 2.07
C VAL A 146 -6.79 -10.90 2.96
N GLU A 147 -6.54 -12.18 2.69
CA GLU A 147 -5.62 -12.99 3.48
C GLU A 147 -4.15 -12.69 3.10
N GLY A 148 -3.64 -11.57 3.62
CA GLY A 148 -2.21 -11.46 3.92
C GLY A 148 -1.40 -10.46 3.10
N TRP A 149 -2.02 -9.64 2.26
CA TRP A 149 -1.29 -8.61 1.51
C TRP A 149 -1.37 -7.25 2.20
N ASP A 150 -2.57 -6.67 2.38
CA ASP A 150 -2.77 -5.28 2.83
C ASP A 150 -3.57 -5.13 4.15
N PRO A 151 -2.96 -5.43 5.32
CA PRO A 151 -3.71 -5.48 6.57
C PRO A 151 -3.99 -4.10 7.19
N PHE A 152 -3.37 -3.00 6.74
CA PHE A 152 -3.44 -1.71 7.44
C PHE A 152 -3.88 -0.57 6.53
N ARG A 153 -5.02 0.04 6.86
CA ARG A 153 -5.71 0.96 5.96
C ARG A 153 -6.19 2.22 6.66
N LYS A 154 -6.31 3.29 5.88
CA LYS A 154 -7.13 4.46 6.20
C LYS A 154 -7.87 4.93 4.95
N VAL A 155 -9.16 5.19 5.10
CA VAL A 155 -10.05 5.66 4.03
C VAL A 155 -10.18 7.18 4.09
N TYR A 156 -10.18 7.80 2.91
CA TYR A 156 -10.34 9.24 2.68
C TYR A 156 -11.44 9.46 1.65
N VAL A 157 -12.04 10.64 1.68
CA VAL A 157 -12.92 11.11 0.59
C VAL A 157 -12.15 12.10 -0.28
N TYR A 158 -12.52 12.24 -1.55
CA TYR A 158 -11.96 13.29 -2.41
C TYR A 158 -12.16 14.67 -1.77
N GLY A 159 -11.10 15.48 -1.77
CA GLY A 159 -10.94 16.70 -0.99
C GLY A 159 -10.06 16.55 0.27
N ASP A 160 -9.76 15.34 0.73
CA ASP A 160 -8.91 15.08 1.91
C ASP A 160 -7.42 14.89 1.55
N GLU A 161 -6.96 15.27 0.36
CA GLU A 161 -5.58 14.96 -0.08
C GLU A 161 -4.51 15.62 0.80
N GLU A 162 -4.81 16.78 1.40
CA GLU A 162 -3.91 17.42 2.36
C GLU A 162 -3.73 16.58 3.63
N ALA A 163 -4.82 15.99 4.14
CA ALA A 163 -4.77 15.10 5.29
C ALA A 163 -4.01 13.80 4.96
N ALA A 164 -4.24 13.25 3.77
CA ALA A 164 -3.51 12.09 3.26
C ALA A 164 -2.01 12.39 3.11
N GLY A 165 -1.64 13.55 2.56
CA GLY A 165 -0.25 13.98 2.45
C GLY A 165 0.44 14.18 3.81
N ASP A 166 -0.28 14.73 4.78
CA ASP A 166 0.21 14.84 6.17
C ASP A 166 0.43 13.47 6.83
N ASP A 167 -0.47 12.51 6.57
CA ASP A 167 -0.34 11.13 7.04
C ASP A 167 0.87 10.42 6.40
N THR A 168 1.05 10.54 5.09
CA THR A 168 2.25 10.04 4.39
C THR A 168 3.53 10.65 4.98
N ALA A 169 3.55 11.96 5.23
CA ALA A 169 4.70 12.61 5.86
C ALA A 169 4.93 12.17 7.31
N HIS A 170 3.87 11.83 8.04
CA HIS A 170 4.01 11.24 9.37
C HIS A 170 4.66 9.86 9.31
N ILE A 171 4.19 8.99 8.41
CA ILE A 171 4.71 7.63 8.25
C ILE A 171 6.21 7.67 7.89
N PHE A 172 6.59 8.37 6.82
CA PHE A 172 7.99 8.43 6.38
C PHE A 172 8.92 9.04 7.44
N PHE A 173 8.57 10.22 7.98
CA PHE A 173 9.54 11.02 8.73
C PHE A 173 9.45 10.85 10.25
N ALA A 174 8.31 10.41 10.79
CA ALA A 174 8.14 10.21 12.23
C ALA A 174 8.12 8.73 12.61
N VAL A 175 7.52 7.86 11.80
CA VAL A 175 7.44 6.42 12.10
C VAL A 175 8.71 5.72 11.63
N TRP A 176 9.04 5.84 10.34
CA TRP A 176 10.23 5.23 9.74
C TRP A 176 11.52 6.05 9.90
N ASN A 177 11.42 7.25 10.47
CA ASN A 177 12.55 8.14 10.77
C ASN A 177 13.42 8.50 9.56
N PHE A 178 12.83 8.57 8.36
CA PHE A 178 13.58 9.05 7.20
C PHE A 178 13.97 10.53 7.35
N PRO A 179 15.13 10.92 6.83
CA PRO A 179 15.47 12.33 6.65
C PRO A 179 14.39 13.04 5.81
N VAL A 180 14.01 14.26 6.23
CA VAL A 180 12.98 15.05 5.52
C VAL A 180 13.45 15.56 4.15
N ASP A 181 14.76 15.49 3.90
CA ASP A 181 15.43 15.80 2.64
C ASP A 181 15.76 14.54 1.81
N SER A 182 15.33 13.36 2.24
CA SER A 182 15.45 12.13 1.44
C SER A 182 14.75 12.30 0.09
N THR A 183 15.43 11.82 -0.95
CA THR A 183 14.77 11.64 -2.25
C THR A 183 13.79 10.47 -2.11
N LEU A 184 12.54 10.73 -2.43
CA LEU A 184 11.50 9.71 -2.53
C LEU A 184 11.04 9.66 -3.99
N TYR A 185 10.51 8.53 -4.41
CA TYR A 185 10.02 8.32 -5.76
C TYR A 185 8.52 8.10 -5.74
N VAL A 186 7.88 8.44 -6.85
CA VAL A 186 6.46 8.20 -7.07
C VAL A 186 6.27 7.42 -8.36
N THR A 187 5.42 6.40 -8.28
CA THR A 187 4.97 5.58 -9.40
C THR A 187 3.45 5.58 -9.38
N ALA A 188 2.81 5.76 -10.54
CA ALA A 188 1.35 5.73 -10.62
C ALA A 188 0.89 5.15 -11.95
N ALA A 189 -0.10 4.27 -11.87
CA ALA A 189 -0.69 3.60 -13.01
C ALA A 189 -2.15 3.18 -12.73
N SER A 190 -2.92 2.87 -13.77
CA SER A 190 -4.18 2.13 -13.63
C SER A 190 -3.89 0.70 -13.15
N PHE A 191 -4.82 0.07 -12.41
CA PHE A 191 -4.59 -1.28 -11.88
C PHE A 191 -4.38 -2.33 -13.00
N ASP A 192 -4.91 -2.09 -14.19
CA ASP A 192 -4.73 -2.97 -15.36
C ASP A 192 -3.50 -2.61 -16.21
N GLY A 193 -2.67 -1.67 -15.75
CA GLY A 193 -1.47 -1.21 -16.45
C GLY A 193 -1.73 -0.48 -17.77
N LYS A 194 -2.97 -0.24 -18.17
CA LYS A 194 -3.29 0.43 -19.45
C LYS A 194 -2.85 1.89 -19.49
N HIS A 195 -2.73 2.53 -18.33
CA HIS A 195 -2.31 3.92 -18.20
C HIS A 195 -1.20 4.03 -17.17
N GLU A 196 0.03 4.32 -17.61
CA GLU A 196 1.16 4.69 -16.76
C GLU A 196 1.35 6.21 -16.79
N TRP A 197 1.40 6.85 -15.62
CA TRP A 197 1.52 8.32 -15.52
C TRP A 197 2.82 8.77 -14.87
N GLU A 198 3.24 8.08 -13.82
CA GLU A 198 4.54 8.28 -13.18
C GLU A 198 5.27 6.94 -13.12
N ASP A 199 6.53 6.99 -13.51
CA ASP A 199 7.47 5.90 -13.38
C ASP A 199 8.72 6.43 -12.69
N ASP A 200 8.92 6.04 -11.42
CA ASP A 200 10.05 6.43 -10.58
C ASP A 200 10.36 7.94 -10.57
N HIS A 201 9.31 8.76 -10.55
CA HIS A 201 9.49 10.21 -10.59
C HIS A 201 9.97 10.73 -9.23
N PRO A 202 11.08 11.49 -9.15
CA PRO A 202 11.58 11.95 -7.87
C PRO A 202 10.72 13.08 -7.28
N ILE A 203 10.28 12.91 -6.04
CA ILE A 203 9.62 13.95 -5.24
C ILE A 203 10.69 14.84 -4.62
N ARG A 204 10.80 16.10 -5.07
CA ARG A 204 11.78 17.09 -4.58
C ARG A 204 11.11 18.28 -3.91
#